data_AF-A0A9W8CUP3-F1
#
_entry.id   AF-A0A9W8CUP3-F1
#
_cell.length_a   1.000
_cell.length_b   1.000
_cell.length_c   1.000
_cell.angle_alpha   90.00
_cell.angle_beta   90.00
_cell.angle_gamma   90.00
#
_symmetry.space_group_name_H-M   'P 1'
#
loop_
_entity.id
_entity.type
_entity.pdbx_description
1 polymer ?
#
loop_
_entity_poly.entity_id
_entity_poly.type
_entity_poly.pdbx_seq_one_letter_code
_entity_poly.pdbx_strand_id
1 'polypeptide(L)' 'MNDSVKEVIIKGTAVGKFLLHWGYIPFIIYVGYKSSYPKPPLARIFSPMA' A
#
# COMPACT_ATOMS: atom_id res chain seq x y z
N MET A 1 -20.45 -23.29 -12.01
CA MET A 1 -19.51 -22.14 -12.06
C MET A 1 -18.30 -22.62 -12.83
N ASN A 2 -17.98 -21.99 -13.96
CA ASN A 2 -16.88 -22.35 -14.85
C ASN A 2 -15.53 -22.29 -14.11
N ASP A 3 -14.76 -23.39 -14.10
CA ASP A 3 -13.49 -23.51 -13.37
C ASP A 3 -12.48 -22.41 -13.71
N SER A 4 -12.50 -21.93 -14.95
CA SER A 4 -11.67 -20.81 -15.40
C SER A 4 -11.92 -19.52 -14.60
N VAL A 5 -13.18 -19.26 -14.23
CA VAL A 5 -13.56 -18.07 -13.45
C VAL A 5 -13.05 -18.20 -12.01
N LYS A 6 -13.11 -19.40 -11.44
CA LYS A 6 -12.56 -19.66 -10.10
C LYS A 6 -11.06 -19.42 -10.08
N GLU A 7 -10.32 -19.91 -11.07
CA GLU A 7 -8.88 -19.75 -11.14
C GLU A 7 -8.46 -18.27 -11.23
N VAL A 8 -9.16 -17.48 -12.05
CA VAL A 8 -8.93 -16.02 -12.16
C VAL A 8 -9.18 -15.31 -10.83
N ILE A 9 -10.28 -15.65 -10.13
CA ILE A 9 -10.59 -15.04 -8.83
C ILE A 9 -9.53 -15.40 -7.79
N ILE A 10 -9.09 -16.67 -7.75
CA ILE A 10 -8.05 -17.12 -6.82
C ILE A 10 -6.72 -16.38 -7.09
N LYS A 11 -6.30 -16.29 -8.35
CA LYS A 11 -5.08 -15.55 -8.74
C LYS A 11 -5.21 -14.06 -8.42
N GLY A 12 -6.35 -13.44 -8.75
CA GLY A 12 -6.62 -12.03 -8.46
C GLY A 12 -6.59 -11.73 -6.96
N THR A 13 -7.14 -12.63 -6.15
CA THR A 13 -7.15 -12.49 -4.68
C THR A 13 -5.75 -12.63 -4.09
N ALA A 14 -4.93 -13.55 -4.62
CA ALA A 14 -3.54 -13.71 -4.20
C ALA A 14 -2.71 -12.45 -4.47
N VAL A 15 -2.86 -11.87 -5.66
CA VAL A 15 -2.21 -10.59 -6.03
C VAL A 15 -2.74 -9.44 -5.19
N GLY A 16 -4.07 -9.34 -5.01
CA GLY A 16 -4.69 -8.30 -4.19
C GLY A 16 -4.20 -8.33 -2.75
N LYS A 17 -4.09 -9.52 -2.15
CA LYS A 17 -3.54 -9.70 -0.80
C LYS A 17 -2.08 -9.25 -0.71
N PHE A 18 -1.25 -9.56 -1.71
CA PHE A 18 0.14 -9.10 -1.76
C PHE A 18 0.23 -7.56 -1.85
N LEU A 19 -0.53 -6.96 -2.78
CA LEU A 19 -0.54 -5.51 -2.98
C LEU A 19 -1.07 -4.76 -1.76
N LEU A 20 -2.13 -5.25 -1.12
CA LEU A 20 -2.66 -4.62 0.08
C LEU A 20 -1.68 -4.73 1.24
N HIS A 21 -1.09 -5.91 1.47
CA HIS A 21 -0.17 -6.10 2.60
C HIS A 21 1.08 -5.22 2.49
N TRP A 22 1.72 -5.19 1.32
CA TRP A 22 2.95 -4.44 1.11
C TRP A 22 2.72 -2.99 0.72
N GLY A 23 1.60 -2.68 0.06
CA GLY A 23 1.27 -1.35 -0.42
C GLY A 23 0.54 -0.47 0.59
N TYR A 24 -0.09 -1.06 1.63
CA TYR A 24 -0.86 -0.30 2.62
C TYR A 24 -0.02 0.77 3.33
N ILE A 25 1.15 0.41 3.84
CA ILE A 25 2.01 1.37 4.56
C ILE A 25 2.56 2.47 3.65
N PRO A 26 3.17 2.17 2.48
CA PRO A 26 3.60 3.19 1.53
C PRO A 26 2.46 4.12 1.11
N PHE A 27 1.25 3.59 0.91
CA PHE A 27 0.08 4.36 0.52
C PHE A 27 -0.31 5.38 1.60
N ILE A 28 -0.36 4.98 2.87
CA ILE A 28 -0.67 5.89 3.98
C ILE A 28 0.39 6.99 4.09
N ILE A 29 1.67 6.63 4.01
CA ILE A 29 2.77 7.60 4.06
C ILE A 29 2.65 8.60 2.92
N TYR A 30 2.33 8.15 1.71
CA TYR A 30 2.14 9.02 0.55
C TYR A 30 0.98 10.01 0.75
N VAL A 31 -0.17 9.54 1.24
CA VAL A 31 -1.33 10.40 1.52
C VAL A 31 -0.99 11.43 2.59
N GLY A 32 -0.38 11.01 3.70
CA GLY A 32 0.05 11.90 4.77
C GLY A 32 1.06 12.95 4.29
N TYR A 33 2.06 12.54 3.50
CA TYR A 33 3.05 13.45 2.92
C TYR A 33 2.43 14.48 1.97
N LYS A 34 1.42 14.09 1.17
CA LYS A 34 0.73 14.99 0.26
C LYS A 34 -0.13 16.04 0.98
N SER A 35 -0.65 15.72 2.16
CA SER A 35 -1.48 16.61 2.98
C SER A 35 -0.65 17.59 3.83
N SER A 36 0.61 17.25 4.14
CA SER A 36 1.48 18.07 4.99
C SER A 36 1.97 19.35 4.31
N TYR A 37 1.82 20.48 5.00
CA TYR A 37 2.43 21.76 4.63
C TYR A 37 3.09 22.42 5.85
N PRO A 38 4.41 22.71 5.81
CA PRO A 38 5.38 22.38 4.76
C PRO A 38 5.64 20.87 4.64
N LYS A 39 6.08 20.40 3.46
CA LYS A 39 6.37 18.98 3.23
C LYS A 39 7.59 18.53 4.04
N PRO A 40 7.46 17.53 4.92
CA PRO A 40 8.57 17.10 5.78
C PRO A 40 9.63 16.31 4.98
N PRO A 41 10.93 16.41 5.29
CA PRO A 41 11.93 15.54 4.69
C PRO A 41 11.63 14.06 4.99
N LEU A 42 11.80 13.17 4.02
CA LEU A 42 11.53 11.73 4.19
C LEU A 42 12.28 11.13 5.39
N ALA A 43 13.49 11.59 5.67
CA ALA A 43 14.28 11.17 6.82
C ALA A 43 13.59 11.42 8.18
N ARG A 44 12.73 12.45 8.29
CA ARG A 44 11.94 12.72 9.51
C ARG A 44 10.73 11.81 9.67
N ILE A 45 10.23 11.22 8.59
CA ILE A 45 9.10 10.29 8.65
C ILE A 45 9.53 8.94 9.23
N PHE A 46 10.77 8.53 8.97
CA PHE A 46 11.33 7.26 9.43
C PHE A 46 12.19 7.38 10.70
N SER A 47 12.50 8.61 11.14
CA SER A 47 13.26 8.86 12.36
C SER A 47 12.32 9.09 13.54
N PRO A 48 12.32 8.22 14.57
CA PRO A 48 11.55 8.44 15.79
C PRO A 48 12.10 9.58 16.67
N MET A 49 13.27 10.15 16.31
CA MET A 49 13.93 11.24 17.03
C MET A 49 13.86 12.59 16.29
N ALA A 50 13.00 12.71 15.26
CA ALA A 50 12.77 13.95 14.53
C ALA A 50 11.71 14.84 15.20
#